data_AF-A0A804NQ93-F1
#
_entry.id   AF-A0A804NQ93-F1
#
_cell.length_a   1.000
_cell.length_b   1.000
_cell.length_c   1.000
_cell.angle_alpha   90.00
_cell.angle_beta   90.00
_cell.angle_gamma   90.00
#
_symmetry.space_group_name_H-M   'P 1'
#
loop_
_entity.id
_entity.type
_entity.pdbx_description
1 polymer ?
#
loop_
_entity_poly.entity_id
_entity_poly.type
_entity_poly.pdbx_seq_one_letter_code
_entity_poly.pdbx_strand_id
1 'polypeptide(L)'
;MYTDKPGDGPRSTKGVFSGISNRGPATSLGAFSDGSRKVVDDRDDDDDEEEERKWEEEQFRKGIGRRMDDASTQRSANGVPAAMQVQPQPFRYPVSSHYQPSLSGVVPAASVFASGTAEFLSIAQQADVVNKALQDNIQKLRETHKTIVSALVKTDTHLNEALSEISSLESGLHDAEKRFVYMQELRDYISVMCDFLNDKAFLLELEENIQQLHEKRALAISERRATDLADESGVIEAAVSAAVSILSKGSSSTCLSAASNAAQAAAAAARGSSNLQPELDEFGRDINMQKRMDLKRMEEDRRQRKTQSETKRLASAAKNKDIKKIEGELSTDESDSESTSYVSSRDEFLKAADHVFIDAKEEYSSLRIVKDKFEGWKAQYPSAYRDAHVALSAPSVFSPYVRLELLKWDPLHETTDFFDMDWHKVLFDYGVQDDESPSGSNDISYLSFVSMYYSLILVRCLLCLHL
;
A
#
# COMPACT_ATOMS: atom_id res chain seq x y z
N MET A 1 7.38 -77.77 -14.07
CA MET A 1 8.39 -77.29 -13.11
C MET A 1 8.86 -75.92 -13.57
N TYR A 2 8.93 -74.98 -12.64
CA TYR A 2 9.21 -73.56 -12.81
C TYR A 2 10.23 -73.21 -13.89
N THR A 3 9.86 -72.28 -14.77
CA THR A 3 10.78 -71.45 -15.54
C THR A 3 10.76 -70.05 -14.96
N ASP A 4 11.92 -69.64 -14.46
CA ASP A 4 12.23 -68.38 -13.81
C ASP A 4 12.36 -67.19 -14.79
N LYS A 5 12.01 -66.00 -14.25
CA LYS A 5 12.50 -64.63 -14.57
C LYS A 5 12.00 -63.88 -15.82
N PRO A 6 12.03 -62.53 -15.80
CA PRO A 6 11.63 -61.63 -14.71
C PRO A 6 10.67 -60.52 -15.18
N GLY A 7 9.99 -59.89 -14.22
CA GLY A 7 9.03 -58.81 -14.44
C GLY A 7 9.65 -57.56 -15.06
N ASP A 8 8.98 -57.09 -16.11
CA ASP A 8 9.19 -55.81 -16.75
C ASP A 8 8.59 -54.71 -15.85
N GLY A 9 9.44 -53.80 -15.38
CA GLY A 9 9.06 -52.64 -14.59
C GLY A 9 8.26 -51.62 -15.42
N PRO A 10 7.44 -50.78 -14.77
CA PRO A 10 6.47 -49.94 -15.44
C PRO A 10 7.12 -48.78 -16.22
N ARG A 11 6.63 -48.68 -17.46
CA ARG A 11 6.82 -47.65 -18.48
C ARG A 11 6.57 -46.24 -17.91
N SER A 12 7.63 -45.51 -17.56
CA SER A 12 7.55 -44.08 -17.26
C SER A 12 7.41 -43.29 -18.58
N THR A 13 6.21 -42.74 -18.78
CA THR A 13 5.82 -41.88 -19.90
C THR A 13 6.54 -40.54 -19.79
N LYS A 14 7.59 -40.37 -20.63
CA LYS A 14 8.29 -39.11 -20.87
C LYS A 14 7.31 -38.02 -21.30
N GLY A 15 7.02 -37.08 -20.41
CA GLY A 15 6.44 -35.78 -20.76
C GLY A 15 7.40 -34.98 -21.65
N VAL A 16 6.86 -34.43 -22.73
CA VAL A 16 7.52 -33.75 -23.86
C VAL A 16 8.26 -32.44 -23.49
N PHE A 17 8.32 -32.05 -22.22
CA PHE A 17 8.97 -30.81 -21.77
C PHE A 17 10.07 -31.00 -20.72
N SER A 18 10.62 -32.21 -20.55
CA SER A 18 11.80 -32.41 -19.70
C SER A 18 13.07 -32.47 -20.56
N GLY A 19 13.58 -31.30 -20.93
CA GLY A 19 14.69 -31.19 -21.88
C GLY A 19 15.23 -29.78 -22.08
N ILE A 20 15.43 -29.02 -21.00
CA ILE A 20 16.44 -27.94 -21.01
C ILE A 20 17.57 -28.42 -20.11
N SER A 21 18.55 -29.00 -20.79
CA SER A 21 19.81 -29.46 -20.25
C SER A 21 20.67 -28.29 -19.73
N ASN A 22 21.57 -28.64 -18.81
CA ASN A 22 22.78 -27.93 -18.44
C ASN A 22 22.64 -26.71 -17.50
N ARG A 23 22.61 -26.98 -16.20
CA ARG A 23 23.46 -26.26 -15.25
C ARG A 23 24.25 -27.25 -14.39
N GLY A 24 25.49 -27.49 -14.81
CA GLY A 24 26.53 -28.06 -13.95
C GLY A 24 27.02 -27.04 -12.91
N PRO A 25 27.84 -27.47 -11.95
CA PRO A 25 28.16 -26.69 -10.77
C PRO A 25 29.34 -25.75 -11.04
N ALA A 26 29.14 -24.47 -10.74
CA ALA A 26 30.23 -23.54 -10.54
C ALA A 26 29.80 -22.58 -9.41
N THR A 27 30.33 -22.88 -8.22
CA THR A 27 30.92 -21.90 -7.30
C THR A 27 30.56 -20.43 -7.54
N SER A 28 29.87 -19.86 -6.54
CA SER A 28 30.01 -18.46 -6.11
C SER A 28 29.83 -17.40 -7.21
N LEU A 29 28.59 -17.26 -7.71
CA LEU A 29 28.14 -15.95 -8.16
C LEU A 29 27.79 -15.15 -6.90
N GLY A 30 28.68 -14.22 -6.56
CA GLY A 30 28.54 -13.35 -5.42
C GLY A 30 27.19 -12.64 -5.41
N ALA A 31 26.77 -12.36 -4.18
CA ALA A 31 25.82 -11.32 -3.87
C ALA A 31 25.95 -10.18 -4.88
N PHE A 32 24.80 -9.73 -5.38
CA PHE A 32 24.68 -8.49 -6.12
C PHE A 32 25.47 -7.43 -5.37
N SER A 33 26.68 -7.17 -5.87
CA SER A 33 27.36 -5.91 -5.66
C SER A 33 26.48 -4.93 -6.42
N ASP A 34 25.44 -4.49 -5.71
CA ASP A 34 24.86 -3.19 -5.92
C ASP A 34 26.03 -2.23 -6.16
N GLY A 35 25.85 -1.39 -7.16
CA GLY A 35 26.80 -0.36 -7.50
C GLY A 35 26.87 0.61 -6.34
N SER A 36 27.62 0.25 -5.31
CA SER A 36 28.55 1.14 -4.63
C SER A 36 29.46 1.70 -5.70
N ARG A 37 28.89 2.60 -6.51
CA ARG A 37 29.58 3.72 -7.10
C ARG A 37 30.32 4.26 -5.91
N LYS A 38 31.60 3.93 -5.89
CA LYS A 38 32.63 4.55 -5.09
C LYS A 38 32.50 6.01 -5.46
N VAL A 39 31.60 6.70 -4.76
CA VAL A 39 31.60 8.15 -4.67
C VAL A 39 32.99 8.36 -4.13
N VAL A 40 33.83 8.80 -5.04
CA VAL A 40 35.11 9.38 -4.73
C VAL A 40 34.74 10.39 -3.65
N ASP A 41 35.23 10.09 -2.47
CA ASP A 41 35.17 10.94 -1.30
C ASP A 41 36.01 12.15 -1.69
N ASP A 42 35.44 13.03 -2.51
CA ASP A 42 35.96 14.36 -2.81
C ASP A 42 35.69 15.18 -1.55
N ARG A 43 36.41 14.81 -0.48
CA ARG A 43 36.65 15.68 0.68
C ARG A 43 37.66 16.72 0.25
N ASP A 44 37.19 17.65 -0.55
CA ASP A 44 37.86 18.93 -0.75
C ASP A 44 37.24 20.00 0.18
N ASP A 45 36.45 19.61 1.19
CA ASP A 45 35.98 20.51 2.27
C ASP A 45 36.99 20.62 3.45
N ASP A 46 38.04 19.79 3.47
CA ASP A 46 39.12 19.91 4.47
C ASP A 46 40.08 21.09 4.13
N ASP A 47 40.12 21.54 2.87
CA ASP A 47 41.04 22.61 2.42
C ASP A 47 40.62 23.98 2.97
N ASP A 48 39.32 24.28 3.06
CA ASP A 48 38.81 25.57 3.57
C ASP A 48 39.05 25.71 5.09
N GLU A 49 38.81 24.65 5.86
CA GLU A 49 39.07 24.64 7.31
C GLU A 49 40.58 24.59 7.63
N GLU A 50 41.40 23.89 6.83
CA GLU A 50 42.87 23.96 6.96
C GLU A 50 43.42 25.32 6.54
N GLU A 51 42.87 25.98 5.52
CA GLU A 51 43.23 27.36 5.16
C GLU A 51 42.87 28.33 6.28
N GLU A 52 41.68 28.22 6.87
CA GLU A 52 41.24 29.08 7.96
C GLU A 52 42.12 28.87 9.21
N ARG A 53 42.42 27.62 9.57
CA ARG A 53 43.33 27.28 10.67
C ARG A 53 44.75 27.81 10.45
N LYS A 54 45.27 27.69 9.22
CA LYS A 54 46.60 28.20 8.86
C LYS A 54 46.63 29.73 8.87
N TRP A 55 45.52 30.38 8.51
CA TRP A 55 45.37 31.82 8.57
C TRP A 55 45.29 32.32 10.02
N GLU A 56 44.50 31.65 10.87
CA GLU A 56 44.43 31.93 12.31
C GLU A 56 45.81 31.76 12.98
N GLU A 57 46.52 30.67 12.69
CA GLU A 57 47.87 30.43 13.20
C GLU A 57 48.88 31.50 12.74
N GLU A 58 48.76 31.99 11.50
CA GLU A 58 49.61 33.04 10.96
C GLU A 58 49.33 34.42 11.59
N GLN A 59 48.06 34.70 11.93
CA GLN A 59 47.72 35.87 12.74
C GLN A 59 48.24 35.75 14.17
N PHE A 60 48.12 34.58 14.80
CA PHE A 60 48.65 34.32 16.14
C PHE A 60 50.17 34.49 16.19
N ARG A 61 50.89 33.98 15.20
CA ARG A 61 52.36 34.09 15.11
C ARG A 61 52.83 35.54 14.92
N LYS A 62 52.10 36.33 14.12
CA LYS A 62 52.36 37.77 13.99
C LYS A 62 52.00 38.56 15.23
N GLY A 63 50.94 38.16 15.95
CA GLY A 63 50.42 38.82 17.14
C GLY A 63 51.27 38.61 18.41
N ILE A 64 51.90 37.44 18.59
CA ILE A 64 52.52 37.06 19.88
C ILE A 64 54.06 36.90 19.85
N GLY A 65 54.72 36.94 18.68
CA GLY A 65 56.08 36.41 18.54
C GLY A 65 57.27 37.37 18.29
N ARG A 66 57.14 38.69 18.41
CA ARG A 66 58.32 39.60 18.35
C ARG A 66 58.35 40.59 19.51
N ARG A 67 58.53 40.04 20.71
CA ARG A 67 59.07 40.76 21.86
C ARG A 67 60.18 39.90 22.47
N MET A 68 61.39 40.08 21.98
CA MET A 68 62.56 39.78 22.77
C MET A 68 63.58 40.88 22.49
N ASP A 69 63.72 41.74 23.49
CA ASP A 69 64.85 42.62 23.70
C ASP A 69 66.15 41.83 23.52
N ASP A 70 67.12 42.36 22.77
CA ASP A 70 68.25 43.08 23.37
C ASP A 70 69.15 43.62 22.25
N ALA A 71 69.84 44.69 22.61
CA ALA A 71 70.60 45.61 21.82
C ALA A 71 71.76 45.01 21.02
N SER A 72 72.09 45.72 19.93
CA SER A 72 73.43 45.82 19.30
C SER A 72 74.01 44.50 18.78
N THR A 73 74.26 44.34 17.48
CA THR A 73 75.56 44.71 16.88
C THR A 73 75.52 44.41 15.36
N GLN A 74 76.15 45.30 14.57
CA GLN A 74 76.57 45.18 13.15
C GLN A 74 75.45 45.07 12.09
N ARG A 75 75.15 46.07 11.23
CA ARG A 75 75.99 46.85 10.28
C ARG A 75 76.91 46.01 9.38
N SER A 76 76.39 45.63 8.21
CA SER A 76 77.01 45.65 6.86
C SER A 76 76.07 44.91 5.90
N ALA A 77 75.45 45.54 4.90
CA ALA A 77 75.99 45.97 3.60
C ALA A 77 75.44 45.06 2.48
N ASN A 78 74.72 45.69 1.53
CA ASN A 78 74.47 45.30 0.14
C ASN A 78 74.00 43.89 -0.24
N GLY A 79 72.89 43.82 -0.99
CA GLY A 79 72.63 42.73 -1.93
C GLY A 79 71.17 42.55 -2.33
N VAL A 80 70.78 43.18 -3.45
CA VAL A 80 69.62 42.85 -4.32
C VAL A 80 70.04 41.67 -5.22
N PRO A 81 69.22 40.63 -5.50
CA PRO A 81 68.20 40.59 -6.57
C PRO A 81 66.88 39.86 -6.17
N ALA A 82 65.68 40.23 -6.61
CA ALA A 82 65.06 40.18 -7.96
C ALA A 82 64.68 38.76 -8.46
N ALA A 83 63.36 38.47 -8.48
CA ALA A 83 62.59 37.62 -9.42
C ALA A 83 61.14 37.46 -8.86
N MET A 84 60.08 37.95 -9.52
CA MET A 84 59.18 37.23 -10.47
C MET A 84 58.28 36.19 -9.73
N GLN A 85 56.95 36.03 -9.85
CA GLN A 85 55.93 36.20 -10.90
C GLN A 85 54.52 36.22 -10.24
N VAL A 86 53.58 37.04 -10.73
CA VAL A 86 52.33 36.69 -11.47
C VAL A 86 51.09 36.36 -10.62
N GLN A 87 50.01 36.99 -11.06
CA GLN A 87 48.71 37.28 -10.47
C GLN A 87 47.64 36.37 -11.08
N PRO A 88 46.71 35.82 -10.29
CA PRO A 88 45.34 35.59 -10.75
C PRO A 88 44.34 36.38 -9.88
N GLN A 89 43.48 37.12 -10.56
CA GLN A 89 42.34 37.85 -9.99
C GLN A 89 41.10 36.95 -10.00
N PRO A 90 40.40 36.80 -8.86
CA PRO A 90 38.95 36.71 -8.90
C PRO A 90 38.27 37.74 -7.97
N PHE A 91 37.30 38.42 -8.58
CA PHE A 91 36.15 39.15 -8.03
C PHE A 91 35.96 39.25 -6.50
N ARG A 92 36.60 40.28 -5.93
CA ARG A 92 35.99 41.43 -5.25
C ARG A 92 34.60 41.26 -4.61
N TYR A 93 34.58 40.97 -3.31
CA TYR A 93 33.79 41.72 -2.32
C TYR A 93 34.66 41.96 -1.08
N PRO A 94 35.17 43.19 -0.83
CA PRO A 94 35.94 43.46 0.38
C PRO A 94 34.96 43.71 1.53
N VAL A 95 34.61 42.68 2.30
CA VAL A 95 34.18 42.88 3.68
C VAL A 95 35.45 43.02 4.52
N SER A 96 36.08 44.20 4.41
CA SER A 96 37.16 44.58 5.32
C SER A 96 36.52 45.07 6.61
N SER A 97 36.26 44.13 7.53
CA SER A 97 35.89 44.42 8.91
C SER A 97 37.01 43.89 9.82
N HIS A 98 38.10 44.64 9.87
CA HIS A 98 39.00 44.64 11.02
C HIS A 98 39.28 46.10 11.34
N TYR A 99 38.34 46.71 12.06
CA TYR A 99 38.58 47.96 12.78
C TYR A 99 39.50 47.65 13.96
N GLN A 100 40.79 47.45 13.71
CA GLN A 100 41.77 47.87 14.70
C GLN A 100 42.02 49.36 14.48
N PRO A 101 41.72 50.24 15.45
CA PRO A 101 42.27 51.58 15.44
C PRO A 101 43.76 51.44 15.77
N SER A 102 44.58 51.06 14.80
CA SER A 102 45.98 51.43 14.82
C SER A 102 46.00 52.94 14.63
N LEU A 103 45.91 53.65 15.75
CA LEU A 103 46.27 55.05 15.88
C LEU A 103 47.81 55.17 15.71
N SER A 104 48.33 54.72 14.57
CA SER A 104 49.66 55.04 14.07
C SER A 104 49.50 56.15 13.04
N GLY A 105 48.77 57.21 13.43
CA GLY A 105 49.02 58.54 12.92
C GLY A 105 50.37 58.96 13.47
N VAL A 106 51.43 58.53 12.79
CA VAL A 106 52.71 59.20 12.76
C VAL A 106 52.36 60.65 12.40
N VAL A 107 52.22 61.51 13.40
CA VAL A 107 52.56 62.91 13.20
C VAL A 107 53.90 62.87 12.50
N PRO A 108 54.08 63.54 11.35
CA PRO A 108 55.38 63.63 10.76
C PRO A 108 56.25 64.29 11.83
N ALA A 109 57.02 63.46 12.53
CA ALA A 109 58.34 63.82 12.98
C ALA A 109 59.10 64.09 11.70
N ALA A 110 58.79 65.24 11.09
CA ALA A 110 59.73 65.97 10.28
C ALA A 110 60.95 66.06 11.20
N SER A 111 61.91 65.21 10.88
CA SER A 111 63.27 65.24 11.38
C SER A 111 63.84 66.61 11.00
N VAL A 112 63.49 67.62 11.77
CA VAL A 112 64.14 68.93 11.75
C VAL A 112 65.10 68.95 12.92
N PHE A 113 66.09 68.05 12.86
CA PHE A 113 67.38 68.30 13.49
C PHE A 113 68.29 68.89 12.42
N ALA A 114 67.93 70.08 11.96
CA ALA A 114 68.78 70.92 11.12
C ALA A 114 68.48 72.37 11.47
N SER A 115 69.25 72.85 12.44
CA SER A 115 69.93 74.14 12.44
C SER A 115 69.14 75.37 11.95
N GLY A 116 68.92 76.32 12.84
CA GLY A 116 68.78 77.73 12.45
C GLY A 116 67.67 78.47 13.19
N THR A 117 68.09 79.31 14.14
CA THR A 117 67.37 80.50 14.62
C THR A 117 65.91 80.30 15.03
N ALA A 118 65.72 79.98 16.30
CA ALA A 118 64.45 80.02 17.01
C ALA A 118 63.87 81.45 16.99
N GLU A 119 63.06 81.76 15.98
CA GLU A 119 61.99 82.72 16.16
C GLU A 119 61.02 82.11 17.15
N PHE A 120 61.21 82.42 18.43
CA PHE A 120 60.29 82.07 19.49
C PHE A 120 58.93 82.66 19.09
N LEU A 121 57.94 81.80 18.83
CA LEU A 121 56.56 82.23 18.69
C LEU A 121 56.24 83.10 19.90
N SER A 122 55.63 84.27 19.66
CA SER A 122 55.11 85.07 20.77
C SER A 122 54.14 84.20 21.58
N ILE A 123 54.02 84.44 22.89
CA ILE A 123 53.07 83.70 23.74
C ILE A 123 51.66 83.67 23.12
N ALA A 124 51.26 84.75 22.42
CA ALA A 124 50.00 84.80 21.69
C ALA A 124 49.98 83.85 20.48
N GLN A 125 51.04 83.81 19.66
CA GLN A 125 51.12 82.89 18.52
C GLN A 125 51.19 81.42 18.96
N GLN A 126 51.91 81.11 20.04
CA GLN A 126 51.94 79.77 20.63
C GLN A 126 50.54 79.38 21.13
N ALA A 127 49.82 80.29 21.78
CA ALA A 127 48.45 80.07 22.21
C ALA A 127 47.50 79.85 21.01
N ASP A 128 47.67 80.58 19.90
CA ASP A 128 46.87 80.39 18.68
C ASP A 128 47.12 79.04 18.04
N VAL A 129 48.38 78.60 17.96
CA VAL A 129 48.75 77.26 17.45
C VAL A 129 48.15 76.17 18.34
N VAL A 130 48.24 76.30 19.66
CA VAL A 130 47.66 75.35 20.63
C VAL A 130 46.13 75.33 20.52
N ASN A 131 45.49 76.49 20.42
CA ASN A 131 44.04 76.60 20.25
C ASN A 131 43.58 75.96 18.94
N LYS A 132 44.30 76.18 17.84
CA LYS A 132 44.00 75.56 16.55
C LYS A 132 44.17 74.04 16.60
N ALA A 133 45.27 73.54 17.18
CA ALA A 133 45.48 72.10 17.36
C ALA A 133 44.39 71.48 18.25
N LEU A 134 43.97 72.18 19.31
CA LEU A 134 42.86 71.75 20.16
C LEU A 134 41.53 71.71 19.40
N GLN A 135 41.23 72.74 18.61
CA GLN A 135 40.03 72.78 17.77
C GLN A 135 40.02 71.64 16.74
N ASP A 136 41.16 71.39 16.09
CA ASP A 136 41.31 70.29 15.13
C ASP A 136 41.12 68.92 15.81
N ASN A 137 41.66 68.73 17.02
CA ASN A 137 41.48 67.50 17.78
C ASN A 137 40.02 67.30 18.23
N ILE A 138 39.34 68.36 18.67
CA ILE A 138 37.92 68.33 19.01
C ILE A 138 37.09 67.97 17.78
N GLN A 139 37.43 68.53 16.61
CA GLN A 139 36.75 68.23 15.36
C GLN A 139 36.94 66.77 14.94
N LYS A 140 38.17 66.27 14.97
CA LYS A 140 38.48 64.85 14.72
C LYS A 140 37.73 63.93 15.67
N LEU A 141 37.71 64.26 16.97
CA LEU A 141 36.98 63.48 17.96
C LEU A 141 35.47 63.45 17.69
N ARG A 142 34.88 64.56 17.23
CA ARG A 142 33.47 64.62 16.84
C ARG A 142 33.18 63.75 15.61
N GLU A 143 34.05 63.77 14.61
CA GLU A 143 33.93 62.97 13.39
C GLU A 143 34.09 61.46 13.67
N THR A 144 35.09 61.08 14.48
CA THR A 144 35.25 59.68 14.90
C THR A 144 34.08 59.23 15.75
N HIS A 145 33.59 60.06 16.68
CA HIS A 145 32.40 59.77 17.46
C HIS A 145 31.17 59.56 16.58
N LYS A 146 30.91 60.44 15.59
CA LYS A 146 29.82 60.27 14.63
C LYS A 146 29.92 58.96 13.86
N THR A 147 31.13 58.58 13.45
CA THR A 147 31.40 57.35 12.71
C THR A 147 31.16 56.11 13.58
N ILE A 148 31.66 56.11 14.83
CA ILE A 148 31.45 55.04 15.80
C ILE A 148 29.97 54.90 16.15
N VAL A 149 29.25 56.00 16.38
CA VAL A 149 27.80 55.97 16.66
C VAL A 149 27.03 55.42 15.46
N SER A 150 27.35 55.82 14.23
CA SER A 150 26.71 55.26 13.03
C SER A 150 27.02 53.78 12.84
N ALA A 151 28.24 53.33 13.14
CA ALA A 151 28.60 51.92 13.09
C ALA A 151 27.85 51.12 14.17
N LEU A 152 27.77 51.66 15.40
CA LEU A 152 27.03 51.06 16.51
C LEU A 152 25.55 50.87 16.17
N VAL A 153 24.90 51.89 15.59
CA VAL A 153 23.51 51.79 15.14
C VAL A 153 23.35 50.70 14.08
N LYS A 154 24.27 50.60 13.11
CA LYS A 154 24.22 49.54 12.09
C LYS A 154 24.44 48.14 12.67
N THR A 155 25.38 47.99 13.60
CA THR A 155 25.58 46.70 14.28
C THR A 155 24.39 46.32 15.13
N ASP A 156 23.74 47.29 15.78
CA ASP A 156 22.50 47.07 16.53
C ASP A 156 21.35 46.63 15.60
N THR A 157 21.20 47.26 14.42
CA THR A 157 20.19 46.81 13.44
C THR A 157 20.46 45.40 12.93
N HIS A 158 21.70 45.06 12.57
CA HIS A 158 22.04 43.70 12.12
C HIS A 158 21.89 42.65 13.21
N LEU A 159 22.21 43.01 14.47
CA LEU A 159 21.99 42.12 15.61
C LEU A 159 20.50 41.83 15.78
N ASN A 160 19.63 42.84 15.68
CA ASN A 160 18.19 42.67 15.77
C ASN A 160 17.61 41.84 14.59
N GLU A 161 18.11 42.03 13.38
CA GLU A 161 17.76 41.22 12.19
C GLU A 161 18.15 39.75 12.41
N ALA A 162 19.39 39.48 12.82
CA ALA A 162 19.88 38.13 13.09
C ALA A 162 19.12 37.44 14.23
N LEU A 163 18.80 38.15 15.31
CA LEU A 163 17.98 37.62 16.41
C LEU A 163 16.56 37.26 15.93
N SER A 164 15.99 38.06 15.03
CA SER A 164 14.67 37.78 14.45
C SER A 164 14.71 36.55 13.52
N GLU A 165 15.77 36.41 12.72
CA GLU A 165 16.00 35.25 11.86
C GLU A 165 16.22 33.97 12.68
N ILE A 166 17.04 34.02 13.74
CA ILE A 166 17.24 32.90 14.66
C ILE A 166 15.89 32.47 15.25
N SER A 167 15.07 33.41 15.73
CA SER A 167 13.75 33.09 16.26
C SER A 167 12.83 32.44 15.22
N SER A 168 12.88 32.91 13.96
CA SER A 168 12.15 32.28 12.84
C SER A 168 12.64 30.85 12.58
N LEU A 169 13.95 30.62 12.55
CA LEU A 169 14.54 29.31 12.33
C LEU A 169 14.24 28.35 13.48
N GLU A 170 14.27 28.82 14.73
CA GLU A 170 13.89 28.03 15.90
C GLU A 170 12.41 27.58 15.82
N SER A 171 11.51 28.48 15.39
CA SER A 171 10.09 28.13 15.21
C SER A 171 9.88 27.13 14.06
N GLY A 172 10.59 27.30 12.94
CA GLY A 172 10.55 26.39 11.80
C GLY A 172 11.15 25.02 12.12
N LEU A 173 12.22 24.99 12.92
CA LEU A 173 12.81 23.75 13.43
C LEU A 173 11.83 22.99 14.32
N HIS A 174 11.09 23.68 15.19
CA HIS A 174 10.09 23.06 16.04
C HIS A 174 8.89 22.50 15.26
N ASP A 175 8.43 23.18 14.21
CA ASP A 175 7.39 22.65 13.31
C ASP A 175 7.89 21.43 12.51
N ALA A 176 9.13 21.51 12.00
CA ALA A 176 9.79 20.39 11.34
C ALA A 176 9.98 19.18 12.25
N GLU A 177 10.31 19.39 13.53
CA GLU A 177 10.42 18.34 14.55
C GLU A 177 9.08 17.63 14.77
N LYS A 178 7.98 18.37 14.92
CA LYS A 178 6.63 17.79 15.05
C LYS A 178 6.25 16.96 13.83
N ARG A 179 6.51 17.49 12.63
CA ARG A 179 6.27 16.77 11.38
C ARG A 179 7.10 15.49 11.31
N PHE A 180 8.38 15.56 11.71
CA PHE A 180 9.25 14.40 11.73
C PHE A 180 8.70 13.32 12.68
N VAL A 181 8.42 13.66 13.94
CA VAL A 181 7.88 12.71 14.93
C VAL A 181 6.61 12.03 14.42
N TYR A 182 5.65 12.81 13.89
CA TYR A 182 4.41 12.24 13.34
C TYR A 182 4.66 11.27 12.19
N MET A 183 5.57 11.59 11.26
CA MET A 183 5.90 10.72 10.14
C MET A 183 6.61 9.44 10.58
N GLN A 184 7.41 9.49 11.66
CA GLN A 184 8.02 8.31 12.26
C GLN A 184 6.96 7.39 12.88
N GLU A 185 6.04 7.95 13.70
CA GLU A 185 4.93 7.19 14.30
C GLU A 185 4.05 6.54 13.22
N LEU A 186 3.78 7.28 12.14
CA LEU A 186 3.00 6.78 11.02
C LEU A 186 3.73 5.67 10.27
N ARG A 187 5.04 5.81 10.01
CA ARG A 187 5.82 4.74 9.39
C ARG A 187 5.79 3.48 10.24
N ASP A 188 5.97 3.62 11.55
CA ASP A 188 5.99 2.50 12.47
C ASP A 188 4.60 1.82 12.50
N TYR A 189 3.51 2.59 12.53
CA TYR A 189 2.14 2.07 12.39
C TYR A 189 1.92 1.32 11.07
N ILE A 190 2.33 1.91 9.94
CA ILE A 190 2.18 1.28 8.62
C ILE A 190 3.03 0.01 8.52
N SER A 191 4.23 -0.01 9.11
CA SER A 191 5.07 -1.22 9.14
C SER A 191 4.36 -2.35 9.87
N VAL A 192 3.84 -2.10 11.07
CA VAL A 192 3.10 -3.10 11.85
C VAL A 192 1.81 -3.51 11.13
N MET A 193 1.12 -2.56 10.48
CA MET A 193 -0.08 -2.85 9.69
C MET A 193 0.23 -3.78 8.51
N CYS A 194 1.32 -3.53 7.77
CA CYS A 194 1.72 -4.38 6.65
C CYS A 194 2.05 -5.80 7.12
N ASP A 195 2.79 -5.94 8.22
CA ASP A 195 3.09 -7.26 8.81
C ASP A 195 1.80 -7.97 9.26
N PHE A 196 0.90 -7.24 9.93
CA PHE A 196 -0.40 -7.75 10.35
C PHE A 196 -1.26 -8.22 9.15
N LEU A 197 -1.38 -7.43 8.10
CA LEU A 197 -2.18 -7.80 6.93
C LEU A 197 -1.55 -8.96 6.15
N ASN A 198 -0.21 -9.05 6.12
CA ASN A 198 0.50 -10.18 5.53
C ASN A 198 0.24 -11.48 6.30
N ASP A 199 0.25 -11.45 7.64
CA ASP A 199 -0.09 -12.61 8.47
C ASP A 199 -1.56 -13.06 8.28
N LYS A 200 -2.44 -12.15 7.84
CA LYS A 200 -3.85 -12.44 7.55
C LYS A 200 -4.11 -12.83 6.09
N ALA A 201 -3.08 -13.18 5.32
CA ALA A 201 -3.21 -13.69 3.96
C ALA A 201 -4.10 -14.94 3.83
N PHE A 202 -4.29 -15.72 4.90
CA PHE A 202 -5.21 -16.87 4.92
C PHE A 202 -6.68 -16.49 4.73
N LEU A 203 -7.04 -15.20 4.81
CA LEU A 203 -8.35 -14.71 4.37
C LEU A 203 -8.65 -15.12 2.92
N LEU A 204 -7.64 -15.11 2.04
CA LEU A 204 -7.77 -15.56 0.66
C LEU A 204 -8.14 -17.04 0.59
N GLU A 205 -7.52 -17.87 1.44
CA GLU A 205 -7.81 -19.30 1.52
C GLU A 205 -9.23 -19.55 2.06
N LEU A 206 -9.68 -18.76 3.04
CA LEU A 206 -11.03 -18.87 3.58
C LEU A 206 -12.09 -18.53 2.52
N GLU A 207 -11.83 -17.48 1.72
CA GLU A 207 -12.66 -17.14 0.58
C GLU A 207 -12.68 -18.22 -0.49
N GLU A 208 -11.52 -18.77 -0.84
CA GLU A 208 -11.42 -19.88 -1.79
C GLU A 208 -12.19 -21.09 -1.29
N ASN A 209 -12.09 -21.43 0.00
CA ASN A 209 -12.77 -22.57 0.60
C ASN A 209 -14.30 -22.41 0.59
N ILE A 210 -14.81 -21.22 0.94
CA ILE A 210 -16.24 -20.92 0.82
C ILE A 210 -16.68 -20.98 -0.64
N GLN A 211 -15.86 -20.46 -1.55
CA GLN A 211 -16.15 -20.49 -2.97
C GLN A 211 -16.24 -21.92 -3.51
N GLN A 212 -15.27 -22.76 -3.16
CA GLN A 212 -15.30 -24.19 -3.50
C GLN A 212 -16.51 -24.90 -2.89
N LEU A 213 -16.95 -24.52 -1.69
CA LEU A 213 -18.17 -25.07 -1.07
C LEU A 213 -19.42 -24.73 -1.91
N HIS A 214 -19.56 -23.47 -2.33
CA HIS A 214 -20.67 -23.05 -3.20
C HIS A 214 -20.63 -23.75 -4.56
N GLU A 215 -19.44 -23.81 -5.19
CA GLU A 215 -19.25 -24.47 -6.48
C GLU A 215 -19.58 -25.97 -6.40
N LYS A 216 -19.07 -26.67 -5.39
CA LYS A 216 -19.39 -28.10 -5.18
C LYS A 216 -20.89 -28.33 -5.02
N ARG A 217 -21.58 -27.46 -4.28
CA ARG A 217 -23.04 -27.52 -4.13
C ARG A 217 -23.75 -27.29 -5.46
N ALA A 218 -23.39 -26.24 -6.20
CA ALA A 218 -23.99 -25.91 -7.49
C ALA A 218 -23.77 -27.01 -8.54
N LEU A 219 -22.55 -27.58 -8.60
CA LEU A 219 -22.22 -28.70 -9.48
C LEU A 219 -23.02 -29.95 -9.12
N ALA A 220 -23.08 -30.32 -7.84
CA ALA A 220 -23.86 -31.47 -7.39
C ALA A 220 -25.35 -31.33 -7.73
N ILE A 221 -25.93 -30.15 -7.54
CA ILE A 221 -27.31 -29.86 -7.95
C ILE A 221 -27.47 -29.96 -9.47
N SER A 222 -26.53 -29.40 -10.24
CA SER A 222 -26.61 -29.35 -11.71
C SER A 222 -26.46 -30.73 -12.35
N GLU A 223 -25.51 -31.54 -11.89
CA GLU A 223 -25.32 -32.92 -12.32
C GLU A 223 -26.54 -33.78 -12.02
N ARG A 224 -27.13 -33.60 -10.83
CA ARG A 224 -28.35 -34.29 -10.43
C ARG A 224 -29.53 -33.89 -11.30
N ARG A 225 -29.73 -32.58 -11.56
CA ARG A 225 -30.76 -32.08 -12.48
C ARG A 225 -30.57 -32.63 -13.90
N ALA A 226 -29.33 -32.71 -14.38
CA ALA A 226 -29.04 -33.26 -15.70
C ALA A 226 -29.38 -34.77 -15.77
N THR A 227 -29.07 -35.52 -14.72
CA THR A 227 -29.41 -36.95 -14.61
C THR A 227 -30.92 -37.15 -14.55
N ASP A 228 -31.62 -36.40 -13.70
CA ASP A 228 -33.07 -36.48 -13.55
C ASP A 228 -33.79 -36.08 -14.86
N LEU A 229 -33.29 -35.07 -15.57
CA LEU A 229 -33.81 -34.67 -16.87
C LEU A 229 -33.59 -35.75 -17.94
N ALA A 230 -32.41 -36.38 -17.97
CA ALA A 230 -32.14 -37.47 -18.91
C ALA A 230 -33.10 -38.65 -18.68
N ASP A 231 -33.34 -39.02 -17.43
CA ASP A 231 -34.24 -40.11 -17.08
C ASP A 231 -35.72 -39.80 -17.37
N GLU A 232 -36.19 -38.59 -17.05
CA GLU A 232 -37.58 -38.19 -17.33
C GLU A 232 -37.82 -37.91 -18.82
N SER A 233 -36.86 -37.31 -19.53
CA SER A 233 -37.01 -37.01 -20.96
C SER A 233 -37.25 -38.27 -21.78
N GLY A 234 -36.51 -39.37 -21.53
CA GLY A 234 -36.76 -40.65 -22.21
C GLY A 234 -38.16 -41.22 -21.93
N VAL A 235 -38.68 -41.05 -20.72
CA VAL A 235 -40.05 -41.47 -20.36
C VAL A 235 -41.11 -40.59 -21.04
N ILE A 236 -40.89 -39.27 -21.06
CA ILE A 236 -41.77 -38.29 -21.70
C ILE A 236 -41.79 -38.51 -23.21
N GLU A 237 -40.65 -38.72 -23.85
CA GLU A 237 -40.55 -39.00 -25.29
C GLU A 237 -41.34 -40.25 -25.68
N ALA A 238 -41.21 -41.34 -24.91
CA ALA A 238 -41.99 -42.56 -25.13
C ALA A 238 -43.50 -42.32 -24.98
N ALA A 239 -43.91 -41.58 -23.93
CA ALA A 239 -45.30 -41.25 -23.66
C ALA A 239 -45.91 -40.36 -24.75
N VAL A 240 -45.18 -39.32 -25.17
CA VAL A 240 -45.60 -38.38 -26.21
C VAL A 240 -45.68 -39.09 -27.56
N SER A 241 -44.69 -39.90 -27.93
CA SER A 241 -44.71 -40.67 -29.18
C SER A 241 -45.92 -41.60 -29.27
N ALA A 242 -46.25 -42.28 -28.16
CA ALA A 242 -47.45 -43.13 -28.09
C ALA A 242 -48.76 -42.33 -28.18
N ALA A 243 -48.85 -41.18 -27.50
CA ALA A 243 -50.02 -40.29 -27.58
C ALA A 243 -50.22 -39.74 -29.00
N VAL A 244 -49.16 -39.21 -29.61
CA VAL A 244 -49.18 -38.64 -30.96
C VAL A 244 -49.58 -39.70 -32.00
N SER A 245 -49.10 -40.94 -31.84
CA SER A 245 -49.47 -42.06 -32.72
C SER A 245 -50.97 -42.38 -32.72
N ILE A 246 -51.68 -42.08 -31.62
CA ILE A 246 -53.14 -42.26 -31.52
C ILE A 246 -53.87 -41.01 -32.00
N LEU A 247 -53.44 -39.81 -31.57
CA LEU A 247 -54.05 -38.54 -31.96
C LEU A 247 -53.95 -38.26 -33.46
N SER A 248 -52.91 -38.78 -34.12
CA SER A 248 -52.78 -38.72 -35.58
C SER A 248 -53.87 -39.51 -36.32
N LYS A 249 -54.58 -40.42 -35.64
CA LYS A 249 -55.68 -41.22 -36.21
C LYS A 249 -57.06 -40.58 -36.00
N GLY A 250 -57.16 -39.51 -35.19
CA GLY A 250 -58.41 -38.79 -34.94
C GLY A 250 -58.38 -37.98 -33.64
N SER A 251 -59.41 -37.16 -33.42
CA SER A 251 -59.50 -36.27 -32.24
C SER A 251 -60.82 -36.40 -31.48
N SER A 252 -61.50 -37.54 -31.59
CA SER A 252 -62.71 -37.82 -30.80
C SER A 252 -62.37 -37.97 -29.31
N SER A 253 -63.36 -37.79 -28.43
CA SER A 253 -63.20 -38.01 -26.98
C SER A 253 -62.66 -39.41 -26.65
N THR A 254 -63.11 -40.43 -27.38
CA THR A 254 -62.58 -41.80 -27.29
C THR A 254 -61.11 -41.90 -27.69
N CYS A 255 -60.67 -41.12 -28.68
CA CYS A 255 -59.29 -41.04 -29.11
C CYS A 255 -58.42 -40.34 -28.06
N LEU A 256 -58.92 -39.30 -27.39
CA LEU A 256 -58.23 -38.64 -26.27
C LEU A 256 -57.99 -39.61 -25.11
N SER A 257 -59.01 -40.39 -24.71
CA SER A 257 -58.85 -41.41 -23.65
C SER A 257 -57.87 -42.51 -24.07
N ALA A 258 -57.94 -42.98 -25.31
CA ALA A 258 -57.00 -43.98 -25.83
C ALA A 258 -55.56 -43.46 -25.88
N ALA A 259 -55.35 -42.21 -26.29
CA ALA A 259 -54.05 -41.54 -26.30
C ALA A 259 -53.47 -41.41 -24.89
N SER A 260 -54.30 -41.00 -23.91
CA SER A 260 -53.90 -40.94 -22.50
C SER A 260 -53.48 -42.31 -21.96
N ASN A 261 -54.26 -43.36 -22.23
CA ASN A 261 -53.92 -44.72 -21.79
C ASN A 261 -52.64 -45.24 -22.45
N ALA A 262 -52.43 -44.96 -23.73
CA ALA A 262 -51.21 -45.34 -24.43
C ALA A 262 -49.98 -44.57 -23.94
N ALA A 263 -50.13 -43.28 -23.64
CA ALA A 263 -49.07 -42.47 -23.04
C ALA A 263 -48.66 -43.04 -21.67
N GLN A 264 -49.64 -43.38 -20.83
CA GLN A 264 -49.40 -43.98 -19.52
C GLN A 264 -48.75 -45.36 -19.63
N ALA A 265 -49.21 -46.21 -20.56
CA ALA A 265 -48.63 -47.52 -20.81
C ALA A 265 -47.19 -47.41 -21.34
N ALA A 266 -46.92 -46.48 -22.26
CA ALA A 266 -45.59 -46.24 -22.79
C ALA A 266 -44.65 -45.65 -21.73
N ALA A 267 -45.13 -44.73 -20.88
CA ALA A 267 -44.35 -44.23 -19.74
C ALA A 267 -44.00 -45.35 -18.74
N ALA A 268 -44.97 -46.22 -18.42
CA ALA A 268 -44.75 -47.37 -17.56
C ALA A 268 -43.78 -48.38 -18.18
N ALA A 269 -43.89 -48.61 -19.49
CA ALA A 269 -42.97 -49.47 -20.24
C ALA A 269 -41.56 -48.88 -20.31
N ALA A 270 -41.40 -47.58 -20.56
CA ALA A 270 -40.10 -46.90 -20.60
C ALA A 270 -39.39 -46.95 -19.25
N ARG A 271 -40.13 -46.71 -18.15
CA ARG A 271 -39.64 -46.91 -16.78
C ARG A 271 -39.30 -48.38 -16.48
N GLY A 272 -39.97 -49.32 -17.16
CA GLY A 272 -39.76 -50.76 -17.01
C GLY A 272 -38.64 -51.34 -17.88
N SER A 273 -38.34 -50.75 -19.04
CA SER A 273 -37.33 -51.24 -19.99
C SER A 273 -35.90 -51.03 -19.53
N SER A 274 -35.68 -50.20 -18.51
CA SER A 274 -34.41 -50.13 -17.79
C SER A 274 -34.12 -51.38 -16.94
N ASN A 275 -35.10 -52.26 -16.73
CA ASN A 275 -34.88 -53.58 -16.12
C ASN A 275 -34.16 -54.51 -17.11
N LEU A 276 -32.82 -54.39 -17.16
CA LEU A 276 -31.94 -55.30 -17.87
C LEU A 276 -32.29 -56.76 -17.53
N GLN A 277 -32.49 -57.60 -18.56
CA GLN A 277 -32.74 -59.02 -18.37
C GLN A 277 -31.59 -59.66 -17.56
N PRO A 278 -31.87 -60.67 -16.72
CA PRO A 278 -30.83 -61.44 -16.06
C PRO A 278 -29.86 -62.02 -17.08
N GLU A 279 -28.62 -61.58 -17.04
CA GLU A 279 -27.55 -62.10 -17.88
C GLU A 279 -26.57 -62.81 -16.95
N LEU A 280 -26.44 -64.11 -17.14
CA LEU A 280 -25.61 -64.93 -16.28
C LEU A 280 -24.20 -65.00 -16.87
N ASP A 281 -23.21 -64.65 -16.05
CA ASP A 281 -21.80 -64.91 -16.32
C ASP A 281 -21.54 -66.43 -16.46
N GLU A 282 -20.34 -66.82 -16.91
CA GLU A 282 -19.91 -68.21 -17.07
C GLU A 282 -20.01 -69.04 -15.77
N PHE A 283 -20.05 -68.38 -14.61
CA PHE A 283 -20.26 -68.98 -13.29
C PHE A 283 -21.71 -68.92 -12.78
N GLY A 284 -22.68 -68.53 -13.61
CA GLY A 284 -24.10 -68.45 -13.22
C GLY A 284 -24.46 -67.25 -12.34
N ARG A 285 -23.59 -66.23 -12.25
CA ARG A 285 -23.83 -64.98 -11.51
C ARG A 285 -24.49 -63.96 -12.42
N ASP A 286 -25.55 -63.31 -11.95
CA ASP A 286 -26.22 -62.28 -12.74
C ASP A 286 -25.43 -60.97 -12.75
N ILE A 287 -24.84 -60.63 -13.90
CA ILE A 287 -24.05 -59.40 -14.07
C ILE A 287 -24.93 -58.14 -14.04
N ASN A 288 -26.20 -58.28 -14.40
CA ASN A 288 -27.15 -57.17 -14.48
C ASN A 288 -27.90 -56.95 -13.16
N MET A 289 -27.76 -57.85 -12.19
CA MET A 289 -28.38 -57.70 -10.86
C MET A 289 -27.97 -56.39 -10.19
N GLN A 290 -26.67 -56.05 -10.21
CA GLN A 290 -26.17 -54.82 -9.60
C GLN A 290 -26.77 -53.58 -10.27
N LYS A 291 -26.74 -53.52 -11.60
CA LYS A 291 -27.33 -52.41 -12.38
C LYS A 291 -28.82 -52.23 -12.10
N ARG A 292 -29.58 -53.32 -11.96
CA ARG A 292 -31.01 -53.25 -11.58
C ARG A 292 -31.21 -52.69 -10.17
N MET A 293 -30.37 -53.09 -9.22
CA MET A 293 -30.41 -52.55 -7.86
C MET A 293 -30.06 -51.06 -7.84
N ASP A 294 -29.08 -50.63 -8.63
CA ASP A 294 -28.66 -49.24 -8.72
C ASP A 294 -29.74 -48.36 -9.37
N LEU A 295 -30.32 -48.78 -10.49
CA LEU A 295 -31.44 -48.09 -11.15
C LEU A 295 -32.65 -47.95 -10.23
N LYS A 296 -32.98 -49.01 -9.47
CA LYS A 296 -34.09 -48.97 -8.51
C LYS A 296 -33.80 -48.01 -7.37
N ARG A 297 -32.57 -47.98 -6.86
CA ARG A 297 -32.14 -47.03 -5.82
C ARG A 297 -32.24 -45.59 -6.32
N MET A 298 -31.74 -45.30 -7.52
CA MET A 298 -31.83 -43.97 -8.12
C MET A 298 -33.28 -43.49 -8.27
N GLU A 299 -34.18 -44.37 -8.69
CA GLU A 299 -35.63 -44.08 -8.78
C GLU A 299 -36.25 -43.83 -7.40
N GLU A 300 -35.91 -44.63 -6.40
CA GLU A 300 -36.40 -44.48 -5.02
C GLU A 300 -35.91 -43.16 -4.41
N ASP A 301 -34.63 -42.83 -4.58
CA ASP A 301 -34.03 -41.58 -4.11
C ASP A 301 -34.73 -40.38 -4.77
N ARG A 302 -34.94 -40.41 -6.10
CA ARG A 302 -35.66 -39.36 -6.83
C ARG A 302 -37.09 -39.19 -6.32
N ARG A 303 -37.82 -40.28 -6.09
CA ARG A 303 -39.18 -40.23 -5.52
C ARG A 303 -39.19 -39.64 -4.12
N GLN A 304 -38.22 -40.02 -3.30
CA GLN A 304 -38.08 -39.51 -1.95
C GLN A 304 -37.85 -37.99 -2.00
N ARG A 305 -36.91 -37.52 -2.83
CA ARG A 305 -36.62 -36.08 -3.00
C ARG A 305 -37.81 -35.31 -3.54
N LYS A 306 -38.53 -35.84 -4.54
CA LYS A 306 -39.76 -35.23 -5.05
C LYS A 306 -40.84 -35.10 -3.96
N THR A 307 -41.04 -36.16 -3.18
CA THR A 307 -42.00 -36.16 -2.06
C THR A 307 -41.58 -35.15 -0.98
N GLN A 308 -40.29 -35.05 -0.67
CA GLN A 308 -39.75 -34.06 0.27
C GLN A 308 -39.93 -32.62 -0.25
N SER A 309 -39.63 -32.36 -1.52
CA SER A 309 -39.86 -31.05 -2.16
C SER A 309 -41.35 -30.67 -2.14
N GLU A 310 -42.24 -31.59 -2.50
CA GLU A 310 -43.69 -31.37 -2.46
C GLU A 310 -44.19 -31.09 -1.04
N THR A 311 -43.71 -31.82 -0.03
CA THR A 311 -44.07 -31.57 1.39
C THR A 311 -43.55 -30.22 1.88
N LYS A 312 -42.31 -29.83 1.53
CA LYS A 312 -41.75 -28.50 1.84
C LYS A 312 -42.56 -27.38 1.15
N ARG A 313 -42.97 -27.57 -0.11
CA ARG A 313 -43.86 -26.63 -0.83
C ARG A 313 -45.23 -26.52 -0.18
N LEU A 314 -45.83 -27.62 0.27
CA LEU A 314 -47.13 -27.63 0.93
C LEU A 314 -47.06 -26.94 2.31
N ALA A 315 -46.01 -27.23 3.08
CA ALA A 315 -45.79 -26.64 4.40
C ALA A 315 -45.52 -25.12 4.35
N SER A 316 -44.76 -24.66 3.35
CA SER A 316 -44.51 -23.23 3.13
C SER A 316 -45.74 -22.50 2.59
N ALA A 317 -46.54 -23.11 1.72
CA ALA A 317 -47.82 -22.54 1.28
C ALA A 317 -48.82 -22.36 2.45
N ALA A 318 -48.69 -23.16 3.51
CA ALA A 318 -49.48 -23.04 4.73
C ALA A 318 -48.93 -21.99 5.73
N LYS A 319 -47.66 -21.61 5.62
CA LYS A 319 -47.04 -20.57 6.46
C LYS A 319 -47.18 -19.18 5.84
N ASN A 320 -47.24 -18.16 6.70
CA ASN A 320 -47.64 -16.79 6.42
C ASN A 320 -46.92 -16.13 5.21
N LYS A 321 -47.64 -15.27 4.46
CA LYS A 321 -47.20 -14.62 3.21
C LYS A 321 -46.03 -13.63 3.35
N ASP A 322 -45.61 -13.33 4.57
CA ASP A 322 -44.63 -12.27 4.86
C ASP A 322 -43.17 -12.70 4.67
N ILE A 323 -42.89 -14.01 4.61
CA ILE A 323 -41.55 -14.49 4.23
C ILE A 323 -41.45 -14.37 2.71
N LYS A 324 -40.63 -13.44 2.22
CA LYS A 324 -40.29 -13.31 0.79
C LYS A 324 -39.87 -14.69 0.28
N LYS A 325 -40.79 -15.34 -0.43
CA LYS A 325 -40.58 -16.67 -0.97
C LYS A 325 -39.60 -16.53 -2.14
N ILE A 326 -38.36 -16.98 -1.94
CA ILE A 326 -37.39 -17.07 -3.04
C ILE A 326 -37.86 -18.21 -3.96
N GLU A 327 -38.16 -17.87 -5.21
CA GLU A 327 -38.54 -18.86 -6.21
C GLU A 327 -37.35 -19.78 -6.49
N GLY A 328 -37.48 -21.07 -6.16
CA GLY A 328 -36.46 -22.08 -6.45
C GLY A 328 -36.00 -22.89 -5.23
N GLU A 329 -35.81 -22.25 -4.07
CA GLU A 329 -35.19 -22.93 -2.90
C GLU A 329 -36.04 -24.05 -2.30
N LEU A 330 -37.36 -23.86 -2.28
CA LEU A 330 -38.31 -24.88 -1.83
C LEU A 330 -38.46 -26.02 -2.85
N SER A 331 -37.95 -25.84 -4.06
CA SER A 331 -37.93 -26.83 -5.13
C SER A 331 -36.57 -27.53 -5.25
N THR A 332 -35.62 -27.23 -4.37
CA THR A 332 -34.28 -27.79 -4.45
C THR A 332 -34.32 -29.30 -4.25
N ASP A 333 -33.72 -30.02 -5.20
CA ASP A 333 -33.61 -31.48 -5.24
C ASP A 333 -32.51 -32.00 -4.29
N GLU A 334 -32.21 -31.29 -3.21
CA GLU A 334 -31.20 -31.70 -2.23
C GLU A 334 -31.80 -32.62 -1.18
N SER A 335 -31.03 -33.65 -0.82
CA SER A 335 -31.34 -34.45 0.36
C SER A 335 -31.14 -33.61 1.63
N ASP A 336 -31.87 -33.94 2.71
CA ASP A 336 -31.72 -33.27 3.99
C ASP A 336 -30.29 -33.42 4.55
N SER A 337 -29.61 -34.54 4.27
CA SER A 337 -28.20 -34.76 4.61
C SER A 337 -27.23 -33.83 3.89
N GLU A 338 -27.44 -33.56 2.60
CA GLU A 338 -26.59 -32.64 1.85
C GLU A 338 -26.80 -31.20 2.31
N SER A 339 -28.06 -30.80 2.51
CA SER A 339 -28.40 -29.46 3.00
C SER A 339 -27.80 -29.20 4.39
N THR A 340 -27.93 -30.17 5.30
CA THR A 340 -27.35 -30.07 6.67
C THR A 340 -25.82 -30.06 6.67
N SER A 341 -25.18 -30.88 5.83
CA SER A 341 -23.73 -30.86 5.67
C SER A 341 -23.25 -29.52 5.13
N TYR A 342 -23.91 -28.97 4.12
CA TYR A 342 -23.57 -27.66 3.55
C TYR A 342 -23.69 -26.54 4.59
N VAL A 343 -24.81 -26.49 5.32
CA VAL A 343 -25.02 -25.50 6.39
C VAL A 343 -23.95 -25.63 7.47
N SER A 344 -23.61 -26.86 7.88
CA SER A 344 -22.58 -27.09 8.90
C SER A 344 -21.20 -26.61 8.44
N SER A 345 -20.79 -26.94 7.21
CA SER A 345 -19.52 -26.45 6.64
C SER A 345 -19.50 -24.94 6.48
N ARG A 346 -20.61 -24.33 6.03
CA ARG A 346 -20.73 -22.87 5.94
C ARG A 346 -20.60 -22.23 7.33
N ASP A 347 -21.28 -22.76 8.33
CA ASP A 347 -21.25 -22.22 9.70
C ASP A 347 -19.85 -22.36 10.33
N GLU A 348 -19.09 -23.42 10.00
CA GLU A 348 -17.68 -23.54 10.37
C GLU A 348 -16.81 -22.44 9.74
N PHE A 349 -17.02 -22.13 8.46
CA PHE A 349 -16.30 -21.03 7.81
C PHE A 349 -16.68 -19.66 8.35
N LEU A 350 -17.95 -19.42 8.68
CA LEU A 350 -18.37 -18.17 9.32
C LEU A 350 -17.74 -18.00 10.71
N LYS A 351 -17.64 -19.09 11.49
CA LYS A 351 -16.89 -19.07 12.76
C LYS A 351 -15.41 -18.77 12.53
N ALA A 352 -14.78 -19.35 11.51
CA ALA A 352 -13.40 -19.04 11.18
C ALA A 352 -13.23 -17.55 10.79
N ALA A 353 -14.18 -17.00 10.02
CA ALA A 353 -14.21 -15.59 9.64
C ALA A 353 -14.30 -14.67 10.88
N ASP A 354 -15.12 -15.00 11.87
CA ASP A 354 -15.21 -14.23 13.11
C ASP A 354 -13.88 -14.17 13.87
N HIS A 355 -13.04 -15.20 13.75
CA HIS A 355 -11.75 -15.28 14.45
C HIS A 355 -10.58 -14.63 13.71
N VAL A 356 -10.77 -14.11 12.49
CA VAL A 356 -9.66 -13.60 11.67
C VAL A 356 -8.92 -12.45 12.35
N PHE A 357 -9.62 -11.49 12.95
CA PHE A 357 -8.99 -10.30 13.54
C PHE A 357 -9.01 -10.27 15.08
N ILE A 358 -9.44 -11.35 15.74
CA ILE A 358 -9.57 -11.39 17.20
C ILE A 358 -8.22 -11.30 17.90
N ASP A 359 -7.17 -11.85 17.30
CA ASP A 359 -5.81 -11.85 17.82
C ASP A 359 -5.10 -10.49 17.67
N ALA A 360 -5.71 -9.54 16.97
CA ALA A 360 -5.14 -8.24 16.65
C ALA A 360 -5.62 -7.14 17.59
N LYS A 361 -4.76 -6.14 17.80
CA LYS A 361 -5.13 -4.92 18.53
C LYS A 361 -6.20 -4.16 17.77
N GLU A 362 -7.06 -3.46 18.52
CA GLU A 362 -8.18 -2.67 17.97
C GLU A 362 -7.72 -1.65 16.91
N GLU A 363 -6.53 -1.07 17.09
CA GLU A 363 -5.92 -0.10 16.16
C GLU A 363 -5.63 -0.66 14.75
N TYR A 364 -5.58 -1.99 14.61
CA TYR A 364 -5.43 -2.68 13.33
C TYR A 364 -6.67 -3.50 12.96
N SER A 365 -7.46 -3.99 13.91
CA SER A 365 -8.64 -4.82 13.60
C SER A 365 -9.88 -4.01 13.21
N SER A 366 -9.99 -2.75 13.69
CA SER A 366 -11.15 -1.90 13.44
C SER A 366 -10.97 -1.05 12.17
N LEU A 367 -11.77 -1.33 11.13
CA LEU A 367 -11.78 -0.55 9.89
C LEU A 367 -11.98 0.95 10.12
N ARG A 368 -12.80 1.33 11.13
CA ARG A 368 -13.02 2.74 11.49
C ARG A 368 -11.74 3.41 11.97
N ILE A 369 -11.00 2.77 12.88
CA ILE A 369 -9.75 3.33 13.41
C ILE A 369 -8.71 3.45 12.31
N VAL A 370 -8.63 2.44 11.43
CA VAL A 370 -7.72 2.49 10.28
C VAL A 370 -8.10 3.66 9.36
N LYS A 371 -9.38 3.80 9.00
CA LYS A 371 -9.86 4.96 8.22
C LYS A 371 -9.45 6.28 8.87
N ASP A 372 -9.73 6.46 10.15
CA ASP A 372 -9.45 7.69 10.89
C ASP A 372 -7.96 8.04 10.91
N LYS A 373 -7.07 7.03 10.99
CA LYS A 373 -5.62 7.23 10.89
C LYS A 373 -5.22 7.81 9.52
N PHE A 374 -5.75 7.26 8.44
CA PHE A 374 -5.47 7.73 7.08
C PHE A 374 -6.10 9.11 6.81
N GLU A 375 -7.30 9.38 7.32
CA GLU A 375 -7.94 10.70 7.21
C GLU A 375 -7.20 11.75 8.05
N GLY A 376 -6.78 11.38 9.25
CA GLY A 376 -5.95 12.23 10.11
C GLY A 376 -4.62 12.60 9.45
N TRP A 377 -4.01 11.69 8.69
CA TRP A 377 -2.82 11.99 7.89
C TRP A 377 -3.14 12.96 6.74
N LYS A 378 -4.23 12.72 5.98
CA LYS A 378 -4.67 13.61 4.91
C LYS A 378 -4.98 15.02 5.42
N ALA A 379 -5.57 15.15 6.60
CA ALA A 379 -5.91 16.42 7.23
C ALA A 379 -4.68 17.20 7.72
N GLN A 380 -3.76 16.52 8.42
CA GLN A 380 -2.58 17.18 8.99
C GLN A 380 -1.50 17.49 7.95
N TYR A 381 -1.25 16.57 7.01
CA TYR A 381 -0.16 16.68 6.03
C TYR A 381 -0.61 16.29 4.61
N PRO A 382 -1.50 17.08 3.98
CA PRO A 382 -2.09 16.75 2.68
C PRO A 382 -1.06 16.61 1.55
N SER A 383 0.02 17.40 1.56
CA SER A 383 1.10 17.27 0.57
C SER A 383 1.82 15.93 0.70
N ALA A 384 2.22 15.55 1.91
CA ALA A 384 2.89 14.27 2.16
C ALA A 384 1.99 13.07 1.82
N TYR A 385 0.70 13.15 2.13
CA TYR A 385 -0.29 12.12 1.77
C TYR A 385 -0.38 11.94 0.24
N ARG A 386 -0.40 13.05 -0.51
CA ARG A 386 -0.43 13.01 -1.98
C ARG A 386 0.88 12.49 -2.56
N ASP A 387 2.02 12.96 -2.05
CA ASP A 387 3.35 12.62 -2.56
C ASP A 387 3.69 11.15 -2.28
N ALA A 388 3.16 10.57 -1.20
CA ALA A 388 3.25 9.14 -0.90
C ALA A 388 2.19 8.28 -1.64
N HIS A 389 1.42 8.88 -2.56
CA HIS A 389 0.39 8.20 -3.36
C HIS A 389 -0.61 7.38 -2.53
N VAL A 390 -0.95 7.85 -1.33
CA VAL A 390 -1.73 7.08 -0.34
C VAL A 390 -3.14 6.77 -0.84
N ALA A 391 -3.74 7.67 -1.63
CA ALA A 391 -5.02 7.43 -2.28
C ALA A 391 -5.04 6.18 -3.18
N LEU A 392 -3.89 5.76 -3.71
CA LEU A 392 -3.76 4.56 -4.55
C LEU A 392 -3.56 3.29 -3.72
N SER A 393 -2.94 3.39 -2.54
CA SER A 393 -2.66 2.24 -1.67
C SER A 393 -3.73 2.00 -0.61
N ALA A 394 -4.47 3.03 -0.20
CA ALA A 394 -5.52 2.93 0.82
C ALA A 394 -6.60 1.88 0.47
N PRO A 395 -7.10 1.75 -0.78
CA PRO A 395 -8.02 0.67 -1.13
C PRO A 395 -7.44 -0.72 -0.83
N SER A 396 -6.15 -0.94 -1.11
CA SER A 396 -5.48 -2.21 -0.81
C SER A 396 -5.40 -2.49 0.70
N VAL A 397 -5.22 -1.45 1.52
CA VAL A 397 -5.24 -1.57 2.99
C VAL A 397 -6.65 -1.90 3.49
N PHE A 398 -7.69 -1.27 2.94
CA PHE A 398 -9.07 -1.52 3.38
C PHE A 398 -9.67 -2.82 2.84
N SER A 399 -9.12 -3.37 1.75
CA SER A 399 -9.65 -4.54 1.06
C SER A 399 -9.91 -5.75 1.97
N PRO A 400 -8.99 -6.19 2.86
CA PRO A 400 -9.22 -7.33 3.74
C PRO A 400 -10.41 -7.19 4.69
N TYR A 401 -10.70 -5.97 5.17
CA TYR A 401 -11.84 -5.70 6.06
C TYR A 401 -13.16 -5.83 5.30
N VAL A 402 -13.22 -5.24 4.11
CA VAL A 402 -14.42 -5.30 3.27
C VAL A 402 -14.68 -6.72 2.81
N ARG A 403 -13.62 -7.44 2.42
CA ARG A 403 -13.70 -8.86 2.05
C ARG A 403 -14.22 -9.72 3.19
N LEU A 404 -13.74 -9.50 4.41
CA LEU A 404 -14.20 -10.23 5.59
C LEU A 404 -15.70 -10.01 5.86
N GLU A 405 -16.21 -8.81 5.63
CA GLU A 405 -17.65 -8.54 5.79
C GLU A 405 -18.47 -9.15 4.63
N LEU A 406 -18.01 -8.98 3.38
CA LEU A 406 -18.63 -9.59 2.19
C LEU A 406 -18.62 -11.13 2.22
N LEU A 407 -17.66 -11.73 2.94
CA LEU A 407 -17.60 -13.17 3.13
C LEU A 407 -18.82 -13.69 3.91
N LYS A 408 -19.26 -12.91 4.89
CA LYS A 408 -20.40 -13.23 5.77
C LYS A 408 -21.74 -12.89 5.13
N TRP A 409 -21.74 -11.93 4.21
CA TRP A 409 -22.94 -11.46 3.54
C TRP A 409 -23.53 -12.52 2.60
N ASP A 410 -24.82 -12.82 2.78
CA ASP A 410 -25.59 -13.71 1.91
C ASP A 410 -26.72 -12.92 1.22
N PRO A 411 -26.57 -12.53 -0.05
CA PRO A 411 -27.57 -11.69 -0.73
C PRO A 411 -28.92 -12.38 -0.95
N LEU A 412 -29.00 -13.71 -0.84
CA LEU A 412 -30.26 -14.45 -1.03
C LEU A 412 -31.04 -14.54 0.27
N HIS A 413 -30.36 -14.83 1.39
CA HIS A 413 -31.01 -15.12 2.66
C HIS A 413 -30.99 -13.95 3.66
N GLU A 414 -30.08 -13.00 3.50
CA GLU A 414 -29.91 -11.89 4.43
C GLU A 414 -30.80 -10.69 4.05
N THR A 415 -31.24 -9.95 5.07
CA THR A 415 -32.07 -8.74 4.89
C THR A 415 -31.25 -7.47 4.69
N THR A 416 -29.97 -7.50 5.00
CA THR A 416 -29.07 -6.35 4.96
C THR A 416 -28.78 -5.99 3.50
N ASP A 417 -29.19 -4.79 3.09
CA ASP A 417 -28.86 -4.28 1.77
C ASP A 417 -27.36 -4.00 1.68
N PHE A 418 -26.84 -4.06 0.45
CA PHE A 418 -25.44 -3.82 0.16
C PHE A 418 -24.94 -2.47 0.68
N PHE A 419 -25.75 -1.41 0.51
CA PHE A 419 -25.41 -0.07 0.98
C PHE A 419 -25.57 0.11 2.50
N ASP A 420 -26.27 -0.82 3.15
CA ASP A 420 -26.49 -0.82 4.60
C ASP A 420 -25.39 -1.60 5.36
N MET A 421 -24.44 -2.20 4.66
CA MET A 421 -23.28 -2.86 5.25
C MET A 421 -22.40 -1.86 6.04
N ASP A 422 -21.73 -2.36 7.08
CA ASP A 422 -20.95 -1.55 8.00
C ASP A 422 -19.72 -0.96 7.31
N TRP A 423 -18.99 -1.74 6.51
CA TRP A 423 -17.87 -1.23 5.73
C TRP A 423 -18.28 -0.10 4.79
N HIS A 424 -19.46 -0.21 4.17
CA HIS A 424 -19.95 0.80 3.23
C HIS A 424 -20.26 2.09 3.98
N LYS A 425 -21.00 2.01 5.09
CA LYS A 425 -21.26 3.16 5.96
C LYS A 425 -19.98 3.84 6.45
N VAL A 426 -18.94 3.06 6.72
CA VAL A 426 -17.66 3.58 7.22
C VAL A 426 -16.85 4.22 6.11
N LEU A 427 -16.79 3.65 4.91
CA LEU A 427 -15.88 4.14 3.86
C LEU A 427 -16.54 5.00 2.78
N PHE A 428 -17.87 5.12 2.77
CA PHE A 428 -18.62 5.88 1.74
C PHE A 428 -18.17 7.34 1.63
N ASP A 429 -17.83 7.96 2.75
CA ASP A 429 -17.36 9.35 2.84
C ASP A 429 -15.83 9.48 2.75
N TYR A 430 -15.09 8.37 2.59
CA TYR A 430 -13.63 8.40 2.60
C TYR A 430 -13.09 9.30 1.49
N GLY A 431 -12.29 10.28 1.89
CA GLY A 431 -11.64 11.21 0.98
C GLY A 431 -12.51 12.39 0.52
N VAL A 432 -13.80 12.44 0.87
CA VAL A 432 -14.66 13.61 0.71
C VAL A 432 -14.25 14.63 1.78
N GLN A 433 -13.62 15.73 1.39
CA GLN A 433 -13.41 16.86 2.29
C GLN A 433 -14.55 17.86 2.06
N ASP A 434 -15.07 18.44 3.14
CA ASP A 434 -16.06 19.53 3.10
C ASP A 434 -15.51 20.79 2.38
N ASP A 435 -14.19 20.88 2.24
CA ASP A 435 -13.54 21.97 1.52
C ASP A 435 -13.70 21.77 0.00
N GLU A 436 -14.69 22.46 -0.53
CA GLU A 436 -15.05 22.72 -1.94
C GLU A 436 -13.87 23.35 -2.72
N SER A 437 -12.73 22.66 -2.77
CA SER A 437 -11.59 23.00 -3.60
C SER A 437 -11.65 22.16 -4.88
N PRO A 438 -11.87 22.77 -6.07
CA PRO A 438 -12.10 22.06 -7.33
C PRO A 438 -10.82 21.43 -7.93
N SER A 439 -9.83 21.09 -7.10
CA SER A 439 -8.70 20.28 -7.51
C SER A 439 -9.16 18.84 -7.75
N GLY A 440 -9.28 18.45 -9.01
CA GLY A 440 -9.68 17.11 -9.50
C GLY A 440 -8.81 15.92 -9.03
N SER A 441 -7.98 16.08 -8.00
CA SER A 441 -7.29 14.99 -7.30
C SER A 441 -8.21 14.17 -6.40
N ASN A 442 -9.33 14.74 -5.93
CA ASN A 442 -10.30 14.01 -5.11
C ASN A 442 -11.03 12.92 -5.92
N ASP A 443 -11.32 13.18 -7.21
CA ASP A 443 -12.03 12.25 -8.10
C ASP A 443 -11.27 10.94 -8.30
N ILE A 444 -9.93 10.97 -8.39
CA ILE A 444 -9.12 9.75 -8.59
C ILE A 444 -9.21 8.83 -7.37
N SER A 445 -9.23 9.41 -6.17
CA SER A 445 -9.33 8.65 -4.92
C SER A 445 -10.68 7.92 -4.86
N TYR A 446 -11.77 8.63 -5.18
CA TYR A 446 -13.12 8.05 -5.19
C TYR A 446 -13.32 7.03 -6.31
N LEU A 447 -12.85 7.31 -7.53
CA LEU A 447 -13.01 6.41 -8.68
C LEU A 447 -12.20 5.12 -8.55
N SER A 448 -10.97 5.18 -8.03
CA SER A 448 -10.16 3.98 -7.74
C SER A 448 -10.83 3.13 -6.65
N PHE A 449 -11.30 3.79 -5.59
CA PHE A 449 -12.02 3.18 -4.49
C PHE A 449 -13.26 2.44 -5.01
N VAL A 450 -14.18 3.16 -5.66
CA VAL A 450 -15.38 2.63 -6.33
C VAL A 450 -15.02 1.47 -7.27
N SER A 451 -14.09 1.64 -8.21
CA SER A 451 -13.77 0.59 -9.19
C SER A 451 -13.29 -0.71 -8.55
N MET A 452 -12.49 -0.64 -7.48
CA MET A 452 -12.02 -1.83 -6.78
C MET A 452 -13.18 -2.57 -6.12
N TYR A 453 -14.06 -1.88 -5.39
CA TYR A 453 -15.19 -2.53 -4.72
C TYR A 453 -16.21 -3.09 -5.70
N TYR A 454 -16.53 -2.37 -6.78
CA TYR A 454 -17.43 -2.89 -7.81
C TYR A 454 -16.91 -4.20 -8.44
N SER A 455 -15.59 -4.35 -8.59
CA SER A 455 -14.98 -5.61 -9.03
C SER A 455 -15.18 -6.73 -8.01
N LEU A 456 -14.93 -6.48 -6.72
CA LEU A 456 -15.16 -7.44 -5.64
C LEU A 456 -16.64 -7.89 -5.57
N ILE A 457 -17.58 -6.95 -5.72
CA ILE A 457 -19.02 -7.21 -5.74
C ILE A 457 -19.40 -8.09 -6.92
N LEU A 458 -18.96 -7.74 -8.13
CA LEU A 458 -19.28 -8.48 -9.35
C LEU A 458 -18.86 -9.94 -9.21
N VAL A 459 -17.66 -10.19 -8.68
CA VAL A 459 -17.18 -11.55 -8.41
C VAL A 459 -18.13 -12.26 -7.44
N ARG A 460 -18.49 -11.65 -6.31
CA ARG A 460 -19.35 -12.32 -5.31
C ARG A 460 -20.79 -12.52 -5.77
N CYS A 461 -21.44 -11.51 -6.37
CA CYS A 461 -22.80 -11.61 -6.88
C CYS A 461 -22.93 -12.66 -7.98
N LEU A 462 -21.98 -12.73 -8.92
CA LEU A 462 -21.99 -13.75 -9.97
C LEU A 462 -21.89 -15.18 -9.40
N LEU A 463 -21.22 -15.34 -8.26
CA LEU A 463 -21.02 -16.63 -7.58
C LEU A 463 -22.25 -17.03 -6.76
N CYS A 464 -22.90 -16.09 -6.07
CA CYS A 464 -24.18 -16.34 -5.40
C CYS A 464 -25.32 -16.64 -6.40
N LEU A 465 -25.31 -16.04 -7.59
CA LEU A 465 -26.31 -16.26 -8.64
C LEU A 465 -26.12 -17.56 -9.43
N HIS A 466 -24.98 -18.26 -9.30
CA HIS A 466 -24.79 -19.58 -9.91
C HIS A 466 -25.48 -20.73 -9.15
N LEU A 467 -26.07 -20.44 -7.98
CA LEU A 467 -26.99 -21.32 -7.24
C LEU A 467 -28.43 -21.07 -7.72
#